data_AF-A0A960HUG9-F1
#
_entry.id   AF-A0A960HUG9-F1
#
_cell.length_a   1.000
_cell.length_b   1.000
_cell.length_c   1.000
_cell.angle_alpha   90.00
_cell.angle_beta   90.00
_cell.angle_gamma   90.00
#
_symmetry.space_group_name_H-M   'P 1'
#
loop_
_entity.id
_entity.type
_entity.pdbx_description
1 polymer ?
#
loop_
_entity_poly.entity_id
_entity_poly.type
_entity_poly.pdbx_seq_one_letter_code
_entity_poly.pdbx_strand_id
1 'polypeptide(L)'
;MTGSVRARWLAATGRQLVHPAVAVVLTWPAVAHLGSAVPRGTESASTVPLFNLWTLQWNVERVGHGWSGYWDAPTFWPGTGSFARSDPQPLTGLVAWSLSWLPGGTTTAYLLVLLGALTLNGIVAAHVARRLGASELGAVVAGVIVQASPFVANELGVIQLAMLFGGLLALDGVVGVAMDGPGRRDGVLVGGGLAVAALTNGYLALALATVLGPIVAVLLARSRAPRAIAGFAVAVIVPVLVAAPFVLGQQAATDDDGWPREVVASNSAALADLVQLDDQLVGGAVLPWAENSSGTAQRLWPGALVLGLGLLGLVEARARSTTRRAAMVLAVVAGFGALACLGLRLDIGGFAPYALLYDHVPGWDRLRSPFRLVVLVTLALGPLVGLGFDRLAGLLRGRSHGRLGTVALCIVILVGLIEVWPRERPLVEVPDVAHQDWVAFLAAADDGEPVAHVPAADPRGRVEDFEPTVVDMLASLEHGHPMLSGYTGLFPPHATVARRRLQSPVDEEVVDLLCLRGVPWVVVDDGLVADDRRLEPAFDGIARDVYRVDCEP
;
A
#
# COMPACT_ATOMS: atom_id res chain seq x y z
N MET A 1 -31.29 -22.77 -25.70
CA MET A 1 -29.86 -22.58 -25.36
C MET A 1 -29.56 -21.32 -24.53
N THR A 2 -30.44 -20.33 -24.45
CA THR A 2 -30.22 -19.05 -23.73
C THR A 2 -30.44 -19.13 -22.21
N GLY A 3 -31.35 -19.99 -21.73
CA GLY A 3 -31.65 -20.13 -20.29
C GLY A 3 -30.50 -20.73 -19.46
N SER A 4 -29.72 -21.67 -20.00
CA SER A 4 -28.60 -22.29 -19.28
C SER A 4 -27.35 -21.42 -19.22
N VAL A 5 -27.17 -20.50 -20.18
CA VAL A 5 -26.08 -19.51 -20.14
C VAL A 5 -26.41 -18.42 -19.12
N ARG A 6 -27.66 -17.94 -19.11
CA ARG A 6 -28.13 -16.91 -18.16
C ARG A 6 -28.11 -17.42 -16.71
N ALA A 7 -28.52 -18.66 -16.46
CA ALA A 7 -28.46 -19.27 -15.13
C ALA A 7 -27.02 -19.50 -14.63
N ARG A 8 -26.09 -19.89 -15.52
CA ARG A 8 -24.66 -20.02 -15.19
C ARG A 8 -24.01 -18.67 -14.91
N TRP A 9 -24.37 -17.63 -15.68
CA TRP A 9 -23.94 -16.26 -15.43
C TRP A 9 -24.45 -15.73 -14.10
N LEU A 10 -25.75 -15.82 -13.82
CA LEU A 10 -26.33 -15.37 -12.55
C LEU A 10 -25.74 -16.11 -11.34
N ALA A 11 -25.47 -17.42 -11.46
CA ALA A 11 -24.85 -18.19 -10.40
C ALA A 11 -23.35 -17.88 -10.22
N ALA A 12 -22.64 -17.50 -11.29
CA ALA A 12 -21.26 -17.03 -11.21
C ALA A 12 -21.18 -15.64 -10.58
N THR A 13 -22.02 -14.69 -11.03
CA THR A 13 -22.10 -13.33 -10.48
C THR A 13 -22.57 -13.33 -9.02
N GLY A 14 -23.56 -14.16 -8.67
CA GLY A 14 -24.05 -14.27 -7.29
C GLY A 14 -23.01 -14.80 -6.30
N ARG A 15 -22.06 -15.63 -6.76
CA ARG A 15 -20.95 -16.13 -5.91
C ARG A 15 -19.83 -15.11 -5.71
N GLN A 16 -19.65 -14.18 -6.65
CA GLN A 16 -18.69 -13.08 -6.48
C GLN A 16 -19.14 -12.06 -5.42
N LEU A 17 -20.43 -12.05 -5.03
CA LEU A 17 -20.96 -11.24 -3.93
C LEU A 17 -20.37 -11.58 -2.55
N VAL A 18 -19.70 -12.73 -2.41
CA VAL A 18 -18.97 -13.08 -1.17
C VAL A 18 -17.80 -12.12 -0.93
N HIS A 19 -17.11 -11.67 -1.97
CA HIS A 19 -15.94 -10.80 -1.83
C HIS A 19 -16.26 -9.42 -1.25
N PRO A 20 -17.27 -8.66 -1.73
CA PRO A 20 -17.65 -7.41 -1.08
C PRO A 20 -18.18 -7.60 0.34
N ALA A 21 -18.91 -8.69 0.61
CA ALA A 21 -19.37 -9.00 1.97
C ALA A 21 -18.19 -9.22 2.93
N VAL A 22 -17.16 -9.95 2.49
CA VAL A 22 -15.96 -10.13 3.31
C VAL A 22 -15.15 -8.84 3.44
N ALA A 23 -15.05 -8.01 2.39
CA ALA A 23 -14.41 -6.70 2.49
C ALA A 23 -15.07 -5.83 3.59
N VAL A 24 -16.40 -5.84 3.68
CA VAL A 24 -17.15 -5.19 4.76
C VAL A 24 -16.80 -5.79 6.13
N VAL A 25 -16.74 -7.13 6.24
CA VAL A 25 -16.39 -7.81 7.50
C VAL A 25 -14.96 -7.49 7.97
N LEU A 26 -14.01 -7.43 7.04
CA LEU A 26 -12.60 -7.14 7.31
C LEU A 26 -12.39 -5.70 7.76
N THR A 27 -13.18 -4.77 7.22
CA THR A 27 -13.09 -3.33 7.54
C THR A 27 -14.02 -2.90 8.67
N TRP A 28 -14.94 -3.75 9.13
CA TRP A 28 -15.82 -3.44 10.26
C TRP A 28 -15.01 -3.14 11.54
N PRO A 29 -15.29 -2.08 12.32
CA PRO A 29 -16.45 -1.21 12.25
C PRO A 29 -16.31 0.03 11.35
N ALA A 30 -15.23 0.22 10.60
CA ALA A 30 -14.99 1.44 9.80
C ALA A 30 -16.16 1.79 8.85
N VAL A 31 -16.85 0.78 8.30
CA VAL A 31 -18.04 0.95 7.45
C VAL A 31 -19.21 1.64 8.18
N ALA A 32 -19.27 1.56 9.51
CA ALA A 32 -20.26 2.26 10.32
C ALA A 32 -19.86 3.72 10.65
N HIS A 33 -18.60 4.09 10.40
CA HIS A 33 -18.02 5.41 10.67
C HIS A 33 -17.59 6.11 9.37
N LEU A 34 -18.40 5.94 8.30
CA LEU A 34 -18.17 6.63 7.03
C LEU A 34 -18.09 8.13 7.24
N GLY A 35 -17.03 8.75 6.73
CA GLY A 35 -16.83 10.19 6.80
C GLY A 35 -16.15 10.71 8.06
N SER A 36 -16.04 9.90 9.13
CA SER A 36 -15.47 10.33 10.41
C SER A 36 -14.23 9.57 10.87
N ALA A 37 -13.96 8.38 10.32
CA ALA A 37 -12.79 7.60 10.72
C ALA A 37 -12.21 6.76 9.58
N VAL A 38 -10.92 6.40 9.70
CA VAL A 38 -10.22 5.46 8.82
C VAL A 38 -9.64 4.28 9.61
N PRO A 39 -9.45 3.09 9.02
CA PRO A 39 -8.84 1.96 9.72
C PRO A 39 -7.38 2.27 10.04
N ARG A 40 -6.94 1.91 11.25
CA ARG A 40 -5.52 2.00 11.61
C ARG A 40 -4.70 0.81 11.11
N GLY A 41 -5.33 -0.37 10.97
CA GLY A 41 -4.60 -1.62 10.80
C GLY A 41 -3.81 -1.97 12.06
N THR A 42 -2.61 -2.53 11.89
CA THR A 42 -1.71 -2.83 13.02
C THR A 42 -0.67 -1.74 13.30
N GLU A 43 -0.71 -0.63 12.55
CA GLU A 43 0.15 0.54 12.74
C GLU A 43 0.11 1.03 14.20
N SER A 44 1.27 1.44 14.74
CA SER A 44 1.39 1.84 16.15
C SER A 44 0.77 3.21 16.44
N ALA A 45 0.66 4.08 15.43
CA ALA A 45 0.14 5.45 15.54
C ALA A 45 -0.82 5.83 14.40
N SER A 46 -1.55 6.94 14.61
CA SER A 46 -2.47 7.52 13.62
C SER A 46 -1.74 8.16 12.42
N THR A 47 -0.45 8.44 12.56
CA THR A 47 0.40 9.11 11.56
C THR A 47 0.26 8.54 10.16
N VAL A 48 0.41 7.22 9.99
CA VAL A 48 0.41 6.58 8.67
C VAL A 48 -0.98 6.53 8.03
N PRO A 49 -2.06 6.15 8.74
CA PRO A 49 -3.43 6.27 8.23
C PRO A 49 -3.82 7.71 7.84
N LEU A 50 -3.53 8.70 8.69
CA LEU A 50 -3.83 10.11 8.38
C LEU A 50 -2.99 10.62 7.20
N PHE A 51 -1.74 10.16 7.07
CA PHE A 51 -0.89 10.54 5.94
C PHE A 51 -1.41 9.96 4.63
N ASN A 52 -1.98 8.74 4.64
CA ASN A 52 -2.67 8.20 3.47
C ASN A 52 -3.97 8.93 3.16
N LEU A 53 -4.71 9.39 4.17
CA LEU A 53 -5.87 10.26 3.97
C LEU A 53 -5.46 11.59 3.32
N TRP A 54 -4.43 12.26 3.85
CA TRP A 54 -3.86 13.48 3.28
C TRP A 54 -3.38 13.26 1.83
N THR A 55 -2.66 12.16 1.58
CA THR A 55 -2.21 11.78 0.23
C THR A 55 -3.40 11.65 -0.73
N LEU A 56 -4.52 11.10 -0.25
CA LEU A 56 -5.73 10.95 -1.06
C LEU A 56 -6.43 12.30 -1.28
N GLN A 57 -6.49 13.17 -0.27
CA GLN A 57 -7.04 14.53 -0.39
C GLN A 57 -6.24 15.37 -1.39
N TRP A 58 -4.91 15.34 -1.31
CA TRP A 58 -4.04 15.99 -2.29
C TRP A 58 -4.31 15.48 -3.71
N ASN A 59 -4.41 14.16 -3.89
CA ASN A 59 -4.77 13.62 -5.19
C ASN A 59 -6.14 14.10 -5.68
N VAL A 60 -7.17 14.10 -4.82
CA VAL A 60 -8.53 14.59 -5.17
C VAL A 60 -8.46 16.03 -5.66
N GLU A 61 -7.75 16.89 -4.93
CA GLU A 61 -7.57 18.29 -5.27
C GLU A 61 -6.83 18.44 -6.61
N ARG A 62 -5.73 17.71 -6.82
CA ARG A 62 -4.92 17.80 -8.05
C ARG A 62 -5.65 17.24 -9.27
N VAL A 63 -6.48 16.20 -9.12
CA VAL A 63 -7.37 15.73 -10.20
C VAL A 63 -8.33 16.84 -10.62
N GLY A 64 -8.91 17.57 -9.66
CA GLY A 64 -9.76 18.74 -9.91
C GLY A 64 -9.07 19.85 -10.69
N HIS A 65 -7.75 19.97 -10.54
CA HIS A 65 -6.90 20.93 -11.25
C HIS A 65 -6.19 20.36 -12.49
N GLY A 66 -6.68 19.24 -13.04
CA GLY A 66 -6.11 18.64 -14.24
C GLY A 66 -4.65 18.18 -14.08
N TRP A 67 -4.28 17.78 -12.86
CA TRP A 67 -2.92 17.36 -12.45
C TRP A 67 -1.87 18.49 -12.41
N SER A 68 -2.28 19.76 -12.50
CA SER A 68 -1.35 20.88 -12.37
C SER A 68 -0.71 20.93 -10.98
N GLY A 69 0.62 21.10 -10.91
CA GLY A 69 1.37 21.13 -9.66
C GLY A 69 1.33 19.82 -8.86
N TYR A 70 1.06 18.67 -9.49
CA TYR A 70 0.87 17.39 -8.80
C TYR A 70 2.01 16.99 -7.85
N TRP A 71 3.25 17.33 -8.22
CA TRP A 71 4.44 16.98 -7.44
C TRP A 71 4.75 17.99 -6.32
N ASP A 72 4.14 19.18 -6.36
CA ASP A 72 4.44 20.32 -5.49
C ASP A 72 3.39 20.43 -4.39
N ALA A 73 3.33 19.42 -3.52
CA ALA A 73 2.45 19.45 -2.35
C ALA A 73 2.90 20.55 -1.36
N PRO A 74 1.97 21.11 -0.56
CA PRO A 74 2.21 22.26 0.34
C PRO A 74 3.03 21.88 1.59
N THR A 75 4.15 21.20 1.41
CA THR A 75 5.06 20.76 2.47
C THR A 75 6.50 21.03 2.08
N PHE A 76 7.35 21.28 3.08
CA PHE A 76 8.79 21.51 2.92
C PHE A 76 9.17 22.73 2.08
N TRP A 77 8.40 23.83 2.22
CA TRP A 77 8.69 25.11 1.58
C TRP A 77 10.17 25.55 1.79
N PRO A 78 10.83 26.15 0.78
CA PRO A 78 10.38 26.44 -0.59
C PRO A 78 10.66 25.30 -1.58
N GLY A 79 10.88 24.08 -1.09
CA GLY A 79 11.21 22.94 -1.95
C GLY A 79 10.07 22.54 -2.88
N THR A 80 10.42 22.16 -4.12
CA THR A 80 9.50 21.58 -5.10
C THR A 80 9.61 20.05 -5.12
N GLY A 81 8.64 19.37 -5.72
CA GLY A 81 8.63 17.92 -5.86
C GLY A 81 8.50 17.15 -4.54
N SER A 82 7.99 17.79 -3.47
CA SER A 82 7.82 17.20 -2.14
C SER A 82 6.98 15.90 -2.19
N PHE A 83 5.95 15.87 -3.04
CA PHE A 83 5.04 14.74 -3.16
C PHE A 83 5.67 13.52 -3.85
N ALA A 84 6.68 13.73 -4.70
CA ALA A 84 7.37 12.64 -5.42
C ALA A 84 8.13 11.69 -4.48
N ARG A 85 8.41 12.12 -3.25
CA ARG A 85 9.11 11.35 -2.21
C ARG A 85 8.19 10.42 -1.40
N SER A 86 6.92 10.35 -1.81
CA SER A 86 5.87 9.50 -1.26
C SER A 86 5.34 8.55 -2.34
N ASP A 87 4.49 7.58 -1.98
CA ASP A 87 3.76 6.80 -2.98
C ASP A 87 2.61 7.66 -3.55
N PRO A 88 2.64 8.04 -4.84
CA PRO A 88 1.75 9.09 -5.36
C PRO A 88 0.31 8.63 -5.55
N GLN A 89 0.07 7.34 -5.79
CA GLN A 89 -1.26 6.74 -5.89
C GLN A 89 -2.28 7.44 -6.84
N PRO A 90 -1.89 7.90 -8.05
CA PRO A 90 -2.76 8.67 -8.93
C PRO A 90 -4.06 7.97 -9.36
N LEU A 91 -4.05 6.65 -9.55
CA LEU A 91 -5.29 5.93 -9.89
C LEU A 91 -6.22 5.84 -8.68
N THR A 92 -5.67 5.59 -7.48
CA THR A 92 -6.42 5.63 -6.22
C THR A 92 -7.07 7.00 -6.04
N GLY A 93 -6.28 8.06 -6.29
CA GLY A 93 -6.70 9.46 -6.31
C GLY A 93 -7.85 9.77 -7.26
N LEU A 94 -7.75 9.35 -8.51
CA LEU A 94 -8.78 9.55 -9.53
C LEU A 94 -10.11 8.88 -9.14
N VAL A 95 -10.07 7.67 -8.60
CA VAL A 95 -11.27 6.98 -8.12
C VAL A 95 -11.84 7.71 -6.90
N ALA A 96 -10.99 8.12 -5.95
CA ALA A 96 -11.43 8.88 -4.79
C ALA A 96 -12.07 10.22 -5.17
N TRP A 97 -11.53 10.94 -6.16
CA TRP A 97 -12.11 12.19 -6.66
C TRP A 97 -13.53 11.99 -7.20
N SER A 98 -13.80 10.86 -7.85
CA SER A 98 -15.17 10.55 -8.32
C SER A 98 -16.14 10.25 -7.17
N LEU A 99 -15.62 9.85 -6.01
CA LEU A 99 -16.39 9.46 -4.82
C LEU A 99 -16.44 10.55 -3.74
N SER A 100 -15.54 11.55 -3.79
CA SER A 100 -15.42 12.61 -2.78
C SER A 100 -16.61 13.57 -2.76
N TRP A 101 -17.50 13.49 -3.75
CA TRP A 101 -18.78 14.21 -3.77
C TRP A 101 -19.85 13.60 -2.85
N LEU A 102 -19.59 12.42 -2.28
CA LEU A 102 -20.47 11.78 -1.31
C LEU A 102 -20.36 12.45 0.08
N PRO A 103 -21.37 12.32 0.94
CA PRO A 103 -21.29 12.79 2.32
C PRO A 103 -20.06 12.22 3.05
N GLY A 104 -19.35 13.06 3.80
CA GLY A 104 -18.07 12.71 4.44
C GLY A 104 -16.85 12.83 3.52
N GLY A 105 -17.02 13.33 2.30
CA GLY A 105 -15.92 13.77 1.44
C GLY A 105 -14.88 12.70 1.13
N THR A 106 -13.62 13.08 1.18
CA THR A 106 -12.49 12.19 0.93
C THR A 106 -12.36 11.07 1.96
N THR A 107 -12.83 11.27 3.20
CA THR A 107 -12.85 10.21 4.23
C THR A 107 -13.79 9.07 3.83
N THR A 108 -14.98 9.38 3.31
CA THR A 108 -15.88 8.36 2.73
C THR A 108 -15.26 7.71 1.50
N ALA A 109 -14.65 8.51 0.62
CA ALA A 109 -13.98 8.00 -0.57
C ALA A 109 -12.85 7.01 -0.23
N TYR A 110 -12.04 7.29 0.81
CA TYR A 110 -10.98 6.42 1.31
C TYR A 110 -11.51 5.01 1.63
N LEU A 111 -12.58 4.94 2.42
CA LEU A 111 -13.18 3.65 2.82
C LEU A 111 -13.78 2.90 1.64
N LEU A 112 -14.46 3.59 0.72
CA LEU A 112 -15.02 2.97 -0.48
C LEU A 112 -13.94 2.44 -1.43
N VAL A 113 -12.84 3.17 -1.58
CA VAL A 113 -11.67 2.75 -2.36
C VAL A 113 -11.02 1.52 -1.72
N LEU A 114 -10.84 1.50 -0.41
CA LEU A 114 -10.34 0.32 0.32
C LEU A 114 -11.26 -0.90 0.16
N LEU A 115 -12.58 -0.73 0.33
CA LEU A 115 -13.56 -1.80 0.09
C LEU A 115 -13.50 -2.33 -1.34
N GLY A 116 -13.38 -1.43 -2.32
CA GLY A 116 -13.21 -1.76 -3.73
C GLY A 116 -11.94 -2.59 -3.96
N ALA A 117 -10.82 -2.16 -3.39
CA ALA A 117 -9.53 -2.84 -3.49
C ALA A 117 -9.59 -4.27 -2.92
N LEU A 118 -10.11 -4.42 -1.69
CA LEU A 118 -10.27 -5.73 -1.04
C LEU A 118 -11.19 -6.65 -1.84
N THR A 119 -12.29 -6.10 -2.36
CA THR A 119 -13.23 -6.83 -3.22
C THR A 119 -12.54 -7.31 -4.51
N LEU A 120 -11.79 -6.43 -5.18
CA LEU A 120 -11.07 -6.75 -6.40
C LEU A 120 -9.94 -7.76 -6.15
N ASN A 121 -9.24 -7.68 -5.01
CA ASN A 121 -8.24 -8.68 -4.62
C ASN A 121 -8.86 -10.09 -4.60
N GLY A 122 -10.03 -10.21 -3.98
CA GLY A 122 -10.76 -11.48 -3.89
C GLY A 122 -11.26 -11.98 -5.25
N ILE A 123 -11.92 -11.12 -6.03
CA ILE A 123 -12.46 -11.46 -7.36
C ILE A 123 -11.36 -11.90 -8.31
N VAL A 124 -10.27 -11.14 -8.39
CA VAL A 124 -9.17 -11.44 -9.34
C VAL A 124 -8.44 -12.71 -8.90
N ALA A 125 -8.15 -12.89 -7.61
CA ALA A 125 -7.53 -14.13 -7.12
C ALA A 125 -8.40 -15.37 -7.37
N ALA A 126 -9.73 -15.27 -7.15
CA ALA A 126 -10.67 -16.33 -7.47
C ALA A 126 -10.66 -16.65 -8.97
N HIS A 127 -10.60 -15.63 -9.83
CA HIS A 127 -10.51 -15.80 -11.27
C HIS A 127 -9.20 -16.51 -11.70
N VAL A 128 -8.05 -16.13 -11.13
CA VAL A 128 -6.78 -16.84 -11.39
C VAL A 128 -6.87 -18.29 -10.92
N ALA A 129 -7.47 -18.56 -9.76
CA ALA A 129 -7.69 -19.93 -9.27
C ALA A 129 -8.56 -20.76 -10.24
N ARG A 130 -9.64 -20.17 -10.78
CA ARG A 130 -10.48 -20.83 -11.81
C ARG A 130 -9.69 -21.13 -13.07
N ARG A 131 -8.82 -20.21 -13.51
CA ARG A 131 -7.95 -20.41 -14.68
C ARG A 131 -6.99 -21.58 -14.48
N LEU A 132 -6.44 -21.74 -13.28
CA LEU A 132 -5.59 -22.86 -12.88
C LEU A 132 -6.38 -24.18 -12.73
N GLY A 133 -7.70 -24.14 -12.82
CA GLY A 133 -8.58 -25.32 -12.79
C GLY A 133 -9.09 -25.67 -11.39
N ALA A 134 -9.10 -24.73 -10.44
CA ALA A 134 -9.80 -24.90 -9.17
C ALA A 134 -11.32 -24.93 -9.40
N SER A 135 -12.06 -25.60 -8.53
CA SER A 135 -13.52 -25.62 -8.48
C SER A 135 -14.08 -24.23 -8.16
N GLU A 136 -15.39 -24.03 -8.34
CA GLU A 136 -16.05 -22.77 -7.97
C GLU A 136 -15.84 -22.42 -6.49
N LEU A 137 -15.99 -23.40 -5.61
CA LEU A 137 -15.79 -23.20 -4.17
C LEU A 137 -14.31 -22.96 -3.85
N GLY A 138 -13.40 -23.73 -4.45
CA GLY A 138 -11.95 -23.54 -4.28
C GLY A 138 -11.52 -22.14 -4.72
N ALA A 139 -12.09 -21.62 -5.80
CA ALA A 139 -11.82 -20.26 -6.25
C ALA A 139 -12.33 -19.18 -5.28
N VAL A 140 -13.56 -19.31 -4.76
CA VAL A 140 -14.06 -18.40 -3.72
C VAL A 140 -13.16 -18.44 -2.49
N VAL A 141 -12.74 -19.64 -2.05
CA VAL A 141 -11.81 -19.80 -0.92
C VAL A 141 -10.47 -19.14 -1.18
N ALA A 142 -9.89 -19.29 -2.38
CA ALA A 142 -8.66 -18.62 -2.78
C ALA A 142 -8.80 -17.09 -2.71
N GLY A 143 -9.89 -16.55 -3.26
CA GLY A 143 -10.16 -15.12 -3.18
C GLY A 143 -10.36 -14.62 -1.74
N VAL A 144 -11.05 -15.40 -0.91
CA VAL A 144 -11.24 -15.08 0.52
C VAL A 144 -9.92 -15.06 1.27
N ILE A 145 -9.02 -15.99 0.99
CA ILE A 145 -7.72 -16.07 1.68
C ILE A 145 -6.78 -14.95 1.21
N VAL A 146 -6.83 -14.55 -0.06
CA VAL A 146 -6.00 -13.43 -0.54
C VAL A 146 -6.49 -12.09 0.03
N GLN A 147 -7.79 -11.81 -0.03
CA GLN A 147 -8.35 -10.56 0.51
C GLN A 147 -8.22 -10.46 2.04
N ALA A 148 -8.19 -11.60 2.72
CA ALA A 148 -8.05 -11.72 4.17
C ALA A 148 -6.66 -12.27 4.55
N SER A 149 -5.60 -11.97 3.79
CA SER A 149 -4.27 -12.46 4.17
C SER A 149 -3.73 -11.65 5.37
N PRO A 150 -2.85 -12.22 6.21
CA PRO A 150 -2.25 -11.48 7.33
C PRO A 150 -1.55 -10.19 6.87
N PHE A 151 -0.91 -10.21 5.70
CA PHE A 151 -0.32 -9.01 5.09
C PHE A 151 -1.36 -7.89 4.90
N VAL A 152 -2.53 -8.22 4.33
CA VAL A 152 -3.60 -7.23 4.13
C VAL A 152 -4.19 -6.76 5.47
N ALA A 153 -4.32 -7.65 6.45
CA ALA A 153 -4.83 -7.31 7.77
C ALA A 153 -3.91 -6.32 8.51
N ASN A 154 -2.60 -6.51 8.42
CA ASN A 154 -1.61 -5.60 9.01
C ASN A 154 -1.67 -4.21 8.35
N GLU A 155 -1.77 -4.20 7.02
CA GLU A 155 -1.62 -2.98 6.20
C GLU A 155 -2.96 -2.25 5.92
N LEU A 156 -4.02 -2.50 6.69
CA LEU A 156 -5.32 -1.83 6.49
C LEU A 156 -5.25 -0.28 6.66
N GLY A 157 -4.28 0.21 7.44
CA GLY A 157 -3.97 1.64 7.58
C GLY A 157 -3.09 2.22 6.46
N VAL A 158 -2.65 1.38 5.54
CA VAL A 158 -1.70 1.71 4.46
C VAL A 158 -2.33 1.31 3.12
N ILE A 159 -3.31 2.10 2.69
CA ILE A 159 -4.25 1.75 1.61
C ILE A 159 -3.58 1.24 0.32
N GLN A 160 -2.45 1.81 -0.10
CA GLN A 160 -1.65 1.37 -1.24
C GLN A 160 -1.16 -0.08 -1.12
N LEU A 161 -0.80 -0.53 0.08
CA LEU A 161 -0.32 -1.90 0.30
C LEU A 161 -1.45 -2.93 0.27
N ALA A 162 -2.70 -2.50 0.50
CA ALA A 162 -3.88 -3.33 0.29
C ALA A 162 -4.26 -3.51 -1.20
N MET A 163 -3.66 -2.78 -2.15
CA MET A 163 -4.00 -2.77 -3.59
C MET A 163 -3.36 -3.92 -4.38
N LEU A 164 -3.68 -5.17 -4.03
CA LEU A 164 -3.04 -6.37 -4.63
C LEU A 164 -3.55 -6.71 -6.03
N PHE A 165 -4.75 -6.26 -6.40
CA PHE A 165 -5.44 -6.68 -7.62
C PHE A 165 -4.70 -6.33 -8.92
N GLY A 166 -3.95 -5.23 -8.98
CA GLY A 166 -3.08 -4.91 -10.12
C GLY A 166 -2.03 -6.01 -10.34
N GLY A 167 -1.40 -6.47 -9.26
CA GLY A 167 -0.45 -7.57 -9.31
C GLY A 167 -1.08 -8.92 -9.67
N LEU A 168 -2.27 -9.20 -9.15
CA LEU A 168 -3.02 -10.41 -9.50
C LEU A 168 -3.43 -10.43 -10.98
N LEU A 169 -3.82 -9.28 -11.55
CA LEU A 169 -4.12 -9.16 -12.98
C LEU A 169 -2.87 -9.42 -13.83
N ALA A 170 -1.72 -8.85 -13.45
CA ALA A 170 -0.47 -9.10 -14.16
C ALA A 170 -0.09 -10.59 -14.11
N LEU A 171 -0.22 -11.22 -12.94
CA LEU A 171 -0.01 -12.66 -12.77
C LEU A 171 -1.00 -13.50 -13.59
N ASP A 172 -2.28 -13.14 -13.67
CA ASP A 172 -3.26 -13.83 -14.53
C ASP A 172 -2.81 -13.85 -15.98
N GLY A 173 -2.34 -12.69 -16.48
CA GLY A 173 -1.80 -12.58 -17.82
C GLY A 173 -0.60 -13.50 -18.05
N VAL A 174 0.41 -13.48 -17.17
CA VAL A 174 1.60 -14.35 -17.30
C VAL A 174 1.24 -15.83 -17.18
N VAL A 175 0.32 -16.19 -16.27
CA VAL A 175 -0.22 -17.56 -16.14
C VAL A 175 -0.88 -17.99 -17.45
N GLY A 176 -1.69 -17.11 -18.06
CA GLY A 176 -2.27 -17.32 -19.37
C GLY A 176 -1.24 -17.59 -20.45
N VAL A 177 -0.20 -16.74 -20.56
CA VAL A 177 0.90 -16.96 -21.51
C VAL A 177 1.61 -18.30 -21.25
N ALA A 178 1.81 -18.66 -19.99
CA ALA A 178 2.49 -19.90 -19.62
C ALA A 178 1.68 -21.16 -19.99
N MET A 179 0.35 -21.11 -19.89
CA MET A 179 -0.57 -22.21 -20.19
C MET A 179 -0.89 -22.31 -21.68
N ASP A 180 -1.29 -21.19 -22.27
CA ASP A 180 -1.96 -21.13 -23.57
C ASP A 180 -1.08 -20.51 -24.68
N GLY A 181 0.05 -19.90 -24.31
CA GLY A 181 0.89 -19.10 -25.21
C GLY A 181 0.47 -17.62 -25.24
N PRO A 182 1.24 -16.73 -25.90
CA PRO A 182 0.94 -15.30 -25.89
C PRO A 182 -0.37 -14.97 -26.61
N GLY A 183 -1.24 -14.23 -25.93
CA GLY A 183 -2.50 -13.73 -26.47
C GLY A 183 -2.70 -12.24 -26.19
N ARG A 184 -3.56 -11.57 -26.97
CA ARG A 184 -3.90 -10.15 -26.74
C ARG A 184 -4.49 -9.92 -25.36
N ARG A 185 -5.40 -10.79 -24.92
CA ARG A 185 -6.01 -10.74 -23.59
C ARG A 185 -4.94 -10.77 -22.49
N ASP A 186 -3.98 -11.67 -22.61
CA ASP A 186 -2.91 -11.81 -21.62
C ASP A 186 -1.97 -10.61 -21.65
N GLY A 187 -1.71 -10.02 -22.82
CA GLY A 187 -0.98 -8.75 -22.93
C GLY A 187 -1.69 -7.60 -22.22
N VAL A 188 -3.01 -7.49 -22.36
CA VAL A 188 -3.83 -6.49 -21.64
C VAL A 188 -3.76 -6.73 -20.13
N LEU A 189 -3.83 -7.99 -19.69
CA LEU A 189 -3.74 -8.33 -18.26
C LEU A 189 -2.36 -8.02 -17.68
N VAL A 190 -1.27 -8.34 -18.39
CA VAL A 190 0.10 -8.01 -17.98
C VAL A 190 0.31 -6.49 -17.95
N GLY A 191 0.07 -5.80 -19.07
CA GLY A 191 0.28 -4.36 -19.17
C GLY A 191 -0.64 -3.58 -18.24
N GLY A 192 -1.95 -3.88 -18.28
CA GLY A 192 -2.96 -3.24 -17.45
C GLY A 192 -2.75 -3.52 -15.96
N GLY A 193 -2.40 -4.75 -15.58
CA GLY A 193 -2.08 -5.09 -14.21
C GLY A 193 -0.85 -4.35 -13.67
N LEU A 194 0.23 -4.27 -14.46
CA LEU A 194 1.42 -3.50 -14.11
C LEU A 194 1.15 -1.99 -14.05
N ALA A 195 0.34 -1.45 -14.98
CA ALA A 195 -0.05 -0.04 -14.97
C ALA A 195 -0.92 0.30 -13.75
N VAL A 196 -1.91 -0.54 -13.43
CA VAL A 196 -2.72 -0.40 -12.22
C VAL A 196 -1.82 -0.45 -10.98
N ALA A 197 -0.93 -1.44 -10.89
CA ALA A 197 0.01 -1.53 -9.77
C ALA A 197 0.87 -0.25 -9.68
N ALA A 198 1.43 0.25 -10.79
CA ALA A 198 2.26 1.46 -10.77
C ALA A 198 1.50 2.70 -10.32
N LEU A 199 0.19 2.77 -10.61
CA LEU A 199 -0.65 3.92 -10.30
C LEU A 199 -1.37 3.81 -8.94
N THR A 200 -1.30 2.66 -8.25
CA THR A 200 -1.87 2.47 -6.91
C THR A 200 -0.82 2.13 -5.86
N ASN A 201 0.30 1.54 -6.25
CA ASN A 201 1.38 1.05 -5.38
C ASN A 201 2.68 0.87 -6.20
N GLY A 202 3.48 1.94 -6.28
CA GLY A 202 4.73 1.94 -7.07
C GLY A 202 5.72 0.86 -6.60
N TYR A 203 5.72 0.55 -5.30
CA TYR A 203 6.56 -0.47 -4.69
C TYR A 203 6.29 -1.86 -5.29
N LEU A 204 5.02 -2.26 -5.35
CA LEU A 204 4.59 -3.56 -5.90
C LEU A 204 4.85 -3.63 -7.42
N ALA A 205 4.64 -2.52 -8.14
CA ALA A 205 4.85 -2.45 -9.57
C ALA A 205 6.30 -2.72 -9.97
N LEU A 206 7.27 -2.09 -9.28
CA LEU A 206 8.70 -2.30 -9.53
C LEU A 206 9.10 -3.76 -9.29
N ALA A 207 8.64 -4.33 -8.17
CA ALA A 207 8.91 -5.72 -7.82
C ALA A 207 8.36 -6.70 -8.87
N LEU A 208 7.11 -6.50 -9.31
CA LEU A 208 6.47 -7.32 -10.33
C LEU A 208 7.13 -7.16 -11.70
N ALA A 209 7.45 -5.94 -12.14
CA ALA A 209 8.13 -5.71 -13.41
C ALA A 209 9.48 -6.43 -13.46
N THR A 210 10.24 -6.39 -12.35
CA THR A 210 11.55 -7.03 -12.21
C THR A 210 11.47 -8.55 -12.36
N VAL A 211 10.48 -9.21 -11.73
CA VAL A 211 10.37 -10.67 -11.80
C VAL A 211 9.60 -11.15 -13.04
N LEU A 212 8.54 -10.46 -13.46
CA LEU A 212 7.69 -10.88 -14.56
C LEU A 212 8.29 -10.54 -15.93
N GLY A 213 9.05 -9.45 -16.06
CA GLY A 213 9.68 -9.05 -17.32
C GLY A 213 10.54 -10.16 -17.94
N PRO A 214 11.55 -10.69 -17.20
CA PRO A 214 12.36 -11.81 -17.67
C PRO A 214 11.55 -13.09 -17.95
N ILE A 215 10.56 -13.40 -17.11
CA ILE A 215 9.67 -14.57 -17.30
C ILE A 215 8.92 -14.45 -18.62
N VAL A 216 8.27 -13.31 -18.86
CA VAL A 216 7.54 -13.04 -20.11
C VAL A 216 8.49 -13.10 -21.29
N ALA A 217 9.67 -12.48 -21.22
CA ALA A 217 10.66 -12.55 -22.30
C ALA A 217 11.02 -14.00 -22.67
N VAL A 218 11.26 -14.87 -21.68
CA VAL A 218 11.54 -16.30 -21.90
C VAL A 218 10.34 -17.04 -22.49
N LEU A 219 9.12 -16.75 -22.03
CA LEU A 219 7.90 -17.37 -22.57
C LEU A 219 7.65 -16.95 -24.02
N LEU A 220 7.86 -15.66 -24.35
CA LEU A 220 7.73 -15.13 -25.71
C LEU A 220 8.81 -15.69 -26.64
N ALA A 221 10.07 -15.78 -26.20
CA ALA A 221 11.16 -16.33 -26.99
C ALA A 221 10.94 -17.81 -27.38
N ARG A 222 10.16 -18.54 -26.58
CA ARG A 222 9.78 -19.94 -26.86
C ARG A 222 8.54 -20.06 -27.75
N SER A 223 7.80 -18.96 -27.97
CA SER A 223 6.62 -18.95 -28.82
C SER A 223 7.01 -18.89 -30.29
N ARG A 224 6.32 -19.67 -31.13
CA ARG A 224 6.49 -19.67 -32.59
C ARG A 224 5.43 -18.83 -33.32
N ALA A 225 4.76 -17.93 -32.60
CA ALA A 225 3.61 -17.16 -33.10
C ALA A 225 3.89 -15.64 -33.12
N PRO A 226 4.66 -15.12 -34.09
CA PRO A 226 5.13 -13.72 -34.10
C PRO A 226 3.97 -12.70 -34.10
N ARG A 227 2.85 -13.00 -34.78
CA ARG A 227 1.66 -12.13 -34.75
C ARG A 227 1.02 -12.05 -33.36
N ALA A 228 1.05 -13.14 -32.62
CA ALA A 228 0.50 -13.21 -31.27
C ALA A 228 1.44 -12.48 -30.28
N ILE A 229 2.75 -12.59 -30.48
CA ILE A 229 3.77 -11.80 -29.75
C ILE A 229 3.57 -10.30 -30.01
N ALA A 230 3.39 -9.88 -31.27
CA ALA A 230 3.13 -8.48 -31.59
C ALA A 230 1.83 -7.97 -30.96
N GLY A 231 0.75 -8.77 -31.03
CA GLY A 231 -0.52 -8.44 -30.37
C GLY A 231 -0.41 -8.35 -28.85
N PHE A 232 0.40 -9.23 -28.23
CA PHE A 232 0.72 -9.17 -26.81
C PHE A 232 1.52 -7.91 -26.47
N ALA A 233 2.58 -7.61 -27.23
CA ALA A 233 3.45 -6.47 -26.98
C ALA A 233 2.69 -5.14 -27.06
N VAL A 234 1.87 -4.94 -28.10
CA VAL A 234 1.01 -3.74 -28.21
C VAL A 234 0.07 -3.62 -27.02
N ALA A 235 -0.53 -4.74 -26.59
CA ALA A 235 -1.43 -4.77 -25.45
C ALA A 235 -0.74 -4.50 -24.10
N VAL A 236 0.59 -4.69 -24.02
CA VAL A 236 1.41 -4.30 -22.85
C VAL A 236 1.79 -2.82 -22.91
N ILE A 237 2.19 -2.33 -24.08
CA ILE A 237 2.72 -0.96 -24.25
C ILE A 237 1.64 0.07 -23.93
N VAL A 238 0.41 -0.08 -24.44
CA VAL A 238 -0.62 0.95 -24.30
C VAL A 238 -0.93 1.27 -22.82
N PRO A 239 -1.19 0.28 -21.94
CA PRO A 239 -1.38 0.57 -20.51
C PRO A 239 -0.14 1.14 -19.82
N VAL A 240 1.07 0.67 -20.17
CA VAL A 240 2.31 1.19 -19.56
C VAL A 240 2.54 2.65 -19.92
N LEU A 241 2.17 3.06 -21.14
CA LEU A 241 2.22 4.47 -21.55
C LEU A 241 1.27 5.36 -20.75
N VAL A 242 0.17 4.83 -20.21
CA VAL A 242 -0.73 5.56 -19.30
C VAL A 242 -0.06 5.82 -17.95
N ALA A 243 0.77 4.88 -17.47
CA ALA A 243 1.52 5.04 -16.22
C ALA A 243 2.78 5.90 -16.37
N ALA A 244 3.32 6.03 -17.59
CA ALA A 244 4.60 6.67 -17.85
C ALA A 244 4.72 8.12 -17.34
N PRO A 245 3.72 9.02 -17.49
CA PRO A 245 3.85 10.41 -17.01
C PRO A 245 4.10 10.49 -15.50
N PHE A 246 3.46 9.62 -14.71
CA PHE A 246 3.63 9.58 -13.26
C PHE A 246 4.97 8.97 -12.86
N VAL A 247 5.36 7.86 -13.50
CA VAL A 247 6.65 7.21 -13.23
C VAL A 247 7.81 8.15 -13.59
N LEU A 248 7.78 8.77 -14.78
CA LEU A 248 8.84 9.67 -15.23
C LEU A 248 8.86 10.98 -14.43
N GLY A 249 7.69 11.51 -14.06
CA GLY A 249 7.60 12.69 -13.21
C GLY A 249 8.18 12.46 -11.81
N GLN A 250 7.87 11.30 -11.22
CA GLN A 250 8.44 10.92 -9.93
C GLN A 250 9.96 10.73 -10.01
N GLN A 251 10.45 10.05 -11.05
CA GLN A 251 11.87 9.87 -11.29
C GLN A 251 12.59 11.22 -11.38
N ALA A 252 12.12 12.12 -12.24
CA ALA A 252 12.74 13.43 -12.42
C ALA A 252 12.83 14.26 -11.11
N ALA A 253 11.86 14.10 -10.21
CA ALA A 253 11.85 14.79 -8.91
C ALA A 253 12.68 14.07 -7.81
N THR A 254 13.11 12.83 -8.06
CA THR A 254 13.83 11.96 -7.10
C THR A 254 15.10 11.35 -7.69
N ASP A 255 15.68 11.97 -8.73
CA ASP A 255 16.85 11.41 -9.42
C ASP A 255 18.11 11.40 -8.55
N ASP A 256 18.26 12.38 -7.65
CA ASP A 256 19.37 12.45 -6.69
C ASP A 256 19.02 11.79 -5.33
N ASP A 257 17.82 11.21 -5.21
CA ASP A 257 17.28 10.65 -3.99
C ASP A 257 17.47 9.12 -3.95
N GLY A 258 18.02 8.60 -2.86
CA GLY A 258 18.18 7.17 -2.62
C GLY A 258 18.30 6.85 -1.13
N TRP A 259 17.90 5.65 -0.71
CA TRP A 259 18.01 5.24 0.68
C TRP A 259 19.41 4.74 1.00
N PRO A 260 20.06 5.20 2.08
CA PRO A 260 21.31 4.61 2.54
C PRO A 260 21.15 3.11 2.78
N ARG A 261 22.18 2.34 2.45
CA ARG A 261 22.17 0.87 2.61
C ARG A 261 21.85 0.44 4.03
N GLU A 262 22.27 1.21 5.02
CA GLU A 262 22.01 0.97 6.43
C GLU A 262 20.51 1.01 6.74
N VAL A 263 19.77 1.96 6.15
CA VAL A 263 18.32 2.10 6.31
C VAL A 263 17.59 0.96 5.60
N VAL A 264 18.05 0.57 4.41
CA VAL A 264 17.48 -0.56 3.67
C VAL A 264 17.74 -1.88 4.41
N ALA A 265 18.94 -2.06 4.98
CA ALA A 265 19.30 -3.23 5.78
C ALA A 265 18.52 -3.30 7.10
N SER A 266 18.27 -2.16 7.76
CA SER A 266 17.44 -2.13 8.97
C SER A 266 15.99 -2.49 8.68
N ASN A 267 15.47 -2.13 7.51
CA ASN A 267 14.13 -2.49 7.03
C ASN A 267 14.12 -3.76 6.12
N SER A 268 15.15 -4.59 6.20
CA SER A 268 15.15 -5.91 5.58
C SER A 268 14.64 -6.97 6.56
N ALA A 269 13.93 -7.98 6.07
CA ALA A 269 13.41 -9.04 6.93
C ALA A 269 14.53 -9.95 7.47
N ALA A 270 14.36 -10.44 8.69
CA ALA A 270 15.05 -11.62 9.19
C ALA A 270 14.21 -12.87 8.91
N LEU A 271 14.86 -14.04 8.86
CA LEU A 271 14.16 -15.33 8.69
C LEU A 271 13.13 -15.59 9.81
N ALA A 272 13.40 -15.11 11.03
CA ALA A 272 12.47 -15.21 12.15
C ALA A 272 11.17 -14.42 11.90
N ASP A 273 11.22 -13.29 11.20
CA ASP A 273 10.05 -12.45 10.92
C ASP A 273 9.02 -13.19 10.04
N LEU A 274 9.49 -14.12 9.19
CA LEU A 274 8.66 -14.92 8.29
C LEU A 274 7.82 -15.98 9.01
N VAL A 275 8.09 -16.24 10.30
CA VAL A 275 7.32 -17.14 11.16
C VAL A 275 6.67 -16.40 12.33
N GLN A 276 6.70 -15.06 12.33
CA GLN A 276 6.07 -14.25 13.37
C GLN A 276 4.73 -13.69 12.90
N LEU A 277 3.71 -13.96 13.71
CA LEU A 277 2.39 -13.37 13.55
C LEU A 277 2.28 -12.10 14.41
N ASP A 278 1.54 -11.12 13.92
CA ASP A 278 1.28 -9.88 14.66
C ASP A 278 0.49 -10.17 15.94
N ASP A 279 0.92 -9.60 17.06
CA ASP A 279 0.33 -9.81 18.39
C ASP A 279 -1.01 -9.10 18.57
N GLN A 280 -1.33 -8.15 17.68
CA GLN A 280 -2.68 -7.60 17.53
C GLN A 280 -3.62 -8.55 16.79
N LEU A 281 -3.15 -9.66 16.21
CA LEU A 281 -4.00 -10.71 15.64
C LEU A 281 -4.31 -11.78 16.68
N VAL A 282 -5.50 -12.38 16.62
CA VAL A 282 -5.95 -13.42 17.57
C VAL A 282 -4.98 -14.59 17.58
N GLY A 283 -4.47 -15.01 16.41
CA GLY A 283 -3.47 -16.07 16.32
C GLY A 283 -2.16 -15.74 17.04
N GLY A 284 -1.73 -14.47 17.08
CA GLY A 284 -0.48 -14.05 17.72
C GLY A 284 -0.52 -14.26 19.22
N ALA A 285 -1.71 -14.15 19.82
CA ALA A 285 -1.94 -14.39 21.24
C ALA A 285 -2.11 -15.87 21.62
N VAL A 286 -2.46 -16.73 20.66
CA VAL A 286 -2.83 -18.13 20.90
C VAL A 286 -1.72 -19.10 20.49
N LEU A 287 -0.80 -18.68 19.63
CA LEU A 287 0.29 -19.50 19.11
C LEU A 287 1.61 -19.16 19.83
N PRO A 288 2.12 -20.01 20.74
CA PRO A 288 3.27 -19.68 21.59
C PRO A 288 4.58 -19.40 20.84
N TRP A 289 4.69 -19.87 19.60
CA TRP A 289 5.85 -19.64 18.73
C TRP A 289 5.83 -18.26 18.04
N ALA A 290 4.68 -17.55 18.08
CA ALA A 290 4.52 -16.21 17.53
C ALA A 290 5.03 -15.09 18.46
N GLU A 291 5.20 -15.34 19.76
CA GLU A 291 5.71 -14.34 20.73
C GLU A 291 7.23 -14.14 20.68
N ASN A 292 7.98 -14.97 19.93
CA ASN A 292 9.43 -14.90 19.93
C ASN A 292 9.98 -13.59 19.35
N SER A 293 10.72 -12.85 20.16
CA SER A 293 11.34 -11.54 19.87
C SER A 293 12.65 -11.61 19.09
N SER A 294 13.01 -12.74 18.48
CA SER A 294 14.31 -12.97 17.83
C SER A 294 14.45 -12.38 16.41
N GLY A 295 13.68 -11.34 16.09
CA GLY A 295 13.54 -10.75 14.75
C GLY A 295 13.75 -9.23 14.68
N THR A 296 13.29 -8.59 13.60
CA THR A 296 13.38 -7.13 13.38
C THR A 296 12.19 -6.35 13.90
N ALA A 297 11.37 -6.97 14.75
CA ALA A 297 10.02 -6.57 15.13
C ALA A 297 8.99 -6.61 13.98
N GLN A 298 9.39 -6.99 12.76
CA GLN A 298 8.48 -7.18 11.64
C GLN A 298 7.69 -8.50 11.78
N ARG A 299 6.40 -8.45 11.45
CA ARG A 299 5.47 -9.58 11.57
C ARG A 299 5.01 -10.02 10.19
N LEU A 300 5.79 -10.89 9.54
CA LEU A 300 5.70 -11.14 8.08
C LEU A 300 5.12 -12.52 7.74
N TRP A 301 4.44 -13.17 8.68
CA TRP A 301 3.78 -14.47 8.43
C TRP A 301 2.82 -14.39 7.23
N PRO A 302 3.06 -15.16 6.15
CA PRO A 302 2.17 -15.13 4.99
C PRO A 302 0.79 -15.77 5.21
N GLY A 303 0.62 -16.55 6.30
CA GLY A 303 -0.58 -17.34 6.60
C GLY A 303 -0.37 -18.84 6.39
N ALA A 304 -0.78 -19.67 7.35
CA ALA A 304 -0.72 -21.13 7.24
C ALA A 304 -1.56 -21.64 6.08
N LEU A 305 -2.69 -21.00 5.78
CA LEU A 305 -3.53 -21.40 4.65
C LEU A 305 -2.88 -21.07 3.31
N VAL A 306 -2.25 -19.89 3.20
CA VAL A 306 -1.51 -19.49 2.00
C VAL A 306 -0.35 -20.46 1.76
N LEU A 307 0.44 -20.76 2.79
CA LEU A 307 1.58 -21.68 2.66
C LEU A 307 1.11 -23.12 2.46
N GLY A 308 0.28 -23.67 3.35
CA GLY A 308 -0.13 -25.06 3.34
C GLY A 308 -0.97 -25.44 2.11
N LEU A 309 -2.08 -24.73 1.88
CA LEU A 309 -2.94 -25.01 0.72
C LEU A 309 -2.32 -24.50 -0.58
N GLY A 310 -1.61 -23.37 -0.56
CA GLY A 310 -0.93 -22.86 -1.75
C GLY A 310 0.19 -23.79 -2.22
N LEU A 311 1.01 -24.35 -1.33
CA LEU A 311 2.03 -25.35 -1.69
C LEU A 311 1.39 -26.67 -2.16
N LEU A 312 0.30 -27.13 -1.52
CA LEU A 312 -0.44 -28.30 -2.00
C LEU A 312 -1.01 -28.06 -3.41
N GLY A 313 -1.56 -26.87 -3.65
CA GLY A 313 -2.04 -26.42 -4.95
C GLY A 313 -0.91 -26.31 -5.98
N LEU A 314 0.27 -25.87 -5.56
CA LEU A 314 1.47 -25.82 -6.41
C LEU A 314 1.89 -27.21 -6.88
N VAL A 315 1.90 -28.20 -5.97
CA VAL A 315 2.19 -29.60 -6.31
C VAL A 315 1.16 -30.13 -7.30
N GLU A 316 -0.13 -29.89 -7.05
CA GLU A 316 -1.22 -30.31 -7.93
C GLU A 316 -1.11 -29.66 -9.32
N ALA A 317 -0.85 -28.35 -9.38
CA ALA A 317 -0.66 -27.61 -10.63
C ALA A 317 0.59 -28.07 -11.39
N ARG A 318 1.66 -28.46 -10.70
CA ARG A 318 2.89 -28.99 -11.31
C ARG A 318 2.69 -30.39 -11.90
N ALA A 319 1.85 -31.20 -11.26
CA ALA A 319 1.55 -32.56 -11.71
C ALA A 319 0.81 -32.59 -13.04
N ARG A 320 -0.10 -31.62 -13.27
CA ARG A 320 -0.88 -31.50 -14.51
C ARG A 320 -0.04 -30.86 -15.62
N SER A 321 -0.03 -31.47 -16.81
CA SER A 321 0.76 -30.99 -17.95
C SER A 321 0.34 -29.59 -18.43
N THR A 322 -0.94 -29.26 -18.35
CA THR A 322 -1.52 -27.98 -18.78
C THR A 322 -1.12 -26.80 -17.90
N THR A 323 -0.97 -27.01 -16.58
CA THR A 323 -0.66 -25.95 -15.61
C THR A 323 0.79 -25.97 -15.13
N ARG A 324 1.61 -26.95 -15.54
CA ARG A 324 2.99 -27.11 -15.05
C ARG A 324 3.84 -25.84 -15.23
N ARG A 325 3.72 -25.15 -16.37
CA ARG A 325 4.48 -23.91 -16.63
C ARG A 325 4.00 -22.76 -15.75
N ALA A 326 2.69 -22.60 -15.59
CA ALA A 326 2.12 -21.62 -14.66
C ALA A 326 2.57 -21.88 -13.22
N ALA A 327 2.59 -23.14 -12.78
CA ALA A 327 3.11 -23.52 -11.47
C ALA A 327 4.58 -23.10 -11.29
N MET A 328 5.43 -23.27 -12.32
CA MET A 328 6.82 -22.80 -12.26
C MET A 328 6.93 -21.28 -12.20
N VAL A 329 6.11 -20.54 -12.96
CA VAL A 329 6.06 -19.08 -12.89
C VAL A 329 5.71 -18.63 -11.47
N LEU A 330 4.63 -19.17 -10.90
CA LEU A 330 4.17 -18.82 -9.55
C LEU A 330 5.22 -19.21 -8.50
N ALA A 331 5.89 -20.36 -8.64
CA ALA A 331 6.99 -20.75 -7.76
C ALA A 331 8.18 -19.78 -7.84
N VAL A 332 8.54 -19.29 -9.03
CA VAL A 332 9.62 -18.30 -9.21
C VAL A 332 9.22 -16.97 -8.58
N VAL A 333 7.98 -16.50 -8.75
CA VAL A 333 7.50 -15.25 -8.14
C VAL A 333 7.48 -15.36 -6.61
N ALA A 334 6.96 -16.47 -6.06
CA ALA A 334 6.96 -16.71 -4.62
C ALA A 334 8.40 -16.80 -4.06
N GLY A 335 9.29 -17.51 -4.75
CA GLY A 335 10.69 -17.63 -4.36
C GLY A 335 11.43 -16.30 -4.42
N PHE A 336 11.18 -15.49 -5.46
CA PHE A 336 11.72 -14.14 -5.56
C PHE A 336 11.25 -13.26 -4.39
N GLY A 337 9.96 -13.26 -4.07
CA GLY A 337 9.42 -12.53 -2.91
C GLY A 337 10.06 -12.95 -1.59
N ALA A 338 10.15 -14.25 -1.34
CA ALA A 338 10.74 -14.81 -0.13
C ALA A 338 12.24 -14.52 0.04
N LEU A 339 12.98 -14.38 -1.07
CA LEU A 339 14.41 -14.02 -1.03
C LEU A 339 14.61 -12.51 -0.98
N ALA A 340 13.87 -11.75 -1.79
CA ALA A 340 14.03 -10.31 -1.89
C ALA A 340 13.56 -9.59 -0.62
N CYS A 341 12.61 -10.16 0.13
CA CYS A 341 12.19 -9.58 1.40
C CYS A 341 13.29 -9.57 2.48
N LEU A 342 14.24 -10.51 2.40
CA LEU A 342 15.42 -10.55 3.28
C LEU A 342 16.42 -9.43 2.97
N GLY A 343 16.23 -8.71 1.86
CA GLY A 343 16.94 -7.49 1.52
C GLY A 343 18.46 -7.61 1.64
N LEU A 344 19.09 -6.57 2.19
CA LEU A 344 20.54 -6.51 2.41
C LEU A 344 21.02 -7.34 3.60
N ARG A 345 20.12 -8.01 4.35
CA ARG A 345 20.49 -8.92 5.46
C ARG A 345 20.87 -10.31 4.98
N LEU A 346 20.40 -10.73 3.80
CA LEU A 346 20.80 -12.02 3.24
C LEU A 346 22.22 -11.91 2.68
N ASP A 347 23.17 -12.52 3.39
CA ASP A 347 24.54 -12.71 2.95
C ASP A 347 24.82 -14.22 2.82
N ILE A 348 25.23 -14.64 1.61
CA ILE A 348 25.63 -16.01 1.31
C ILE A 348 27.12 -16.01 0.95
N GLY A 349 27.98 -16.12 1.97
CA GLY A 349 29.43 -16.24 1.77
C GLY A 349 30.09 -14.98 1.20
N GLY A 350 29.63 -13.80 1.61
CA GLY A 350 30.04 -12.48 1.13
C GLY A 350 29.23 -11.95 -0.05
N PHE A 351 28.24 -12.72 -0.54
CA PHE A 351 27.36 -12.31 -1.62
C PHE A 351 25.97 -11.95 -1.09
N ALA A 352 25.58 -10.69 -1.28
CA ALA A 352 24.24 -10.19 -0.95
C ALA A 352 23.39 -10.06 -2.24
N PRO A 353 22.46 -10.99 -2.54
CA PRO A 353 21.72 -10.98 -3.80
C PRO A 353 20.93 -9.68 -4.03
N TYR A 354 20.38 -9.11 -2.97
CA TYR A 354 19.62 -7.85 -3.04
C TYR A 354 20.50 -6.66 -3.42
N ALA A 355 21.80 -6.69 -3.11
CA ALA A 355 22.72 -5.61 -3.48
C ALA A 355 22.82 -5.44 -4.99
N LEU A 356 22.72 -6.52 -5.78
CA LEU A 356 22.68 -6.44 -7.24
C LEU A 356 21.45 -5.66 -7.75
N LEU A 357 20.30 -5.83 -7.09
CA LEU A 357 19.10 -5.10 -7.44
C LEU A 357 19.26 -3.63 -7.06
N TYR A 358 19.68 -3.37 -5.82
CA TYR A 358 19.93 -2.04 -5.29
C TYR A 358 20.94 -1.24 -6.13
N ASP A 359 22.06 -1.85 -6.56
CA ASP A 359 23.16 -1.18 -7.26
C ASP A 359 22.96 -1.03 -8.77
N HIS A 360 22.16 -1.92 -9.39
CA HIS A 360 22.15 -2.05 -10.86
C HIS A 360 20.76 -2.02 -11.50
N VAL A 361 19.67 -2.14 -10.73
CA VAL A 361 18.32 -2.09 -11.28
C VAL A 361 17.68 -0.75 -10.90
N PRO A 362 17.39 0.14 -11.87
CA PRO A 362 16.85 1.46 -11.58
C PRO A 362 15.63 1.43 -10.67
N GLY A 363 15.65 2.26 -9.62
CA GLY A 363 14.56 2.42 -8.65
C GLY A 363 14.60 1.48 -7.45
N TRP A 364 15.46 0.45 -7.42
CA TRP A 364 15.57 -0.45 -6.26
C TRP A 364 16.29 0.19 -5.06
N ASP A 365 17.16 1.15 -5.31
CA ASP A 365 17.77 2.05 -4.31
C ASP A 365 16.76 3.00 -3.64
N ARG A 366 15.60 3.20 -4.28
CA ARG A 366 14.48 3.99 -3.75
C ARG A 366 13.51 3.17 -2.88
N LEU A 367 13.67 1.84 -2.81
CA LEU A 367 12.85 0.98 -1.95
C LEU A 367 13.38 0.95 -0.51
N ARG A 368 12.74 1.71 0.38
CA ARG A 368 13.12 1.77 1.80
C ARG A 368 13.00 0.44 2.52
N SER A 369 11.95 -0.33 2.25
CA SER A 369 11.49 -1.42 3.13
C SER A 369 11.38 -2.78 2.41
N PRO A 370 12.51 -3.43 2.07
CA PRO A 370 12.55 -4.73 1.39
C PRO A 370 11.59 -5.76 1.97
N PHE A 371 11.40 -5.81 3.29
CA PHE A 371 10.52 -6.77 3.95
C PHE A 371 9.12 -6.88 3.32
N ARG A 372 8.59 -5.79 2.76
CA ARG A 372 7.27 -5.74 2.11
C ARG A 372 7.16 -6.64 0.88
N LEU A 373 8.28 -7.02 0.27
CA LEU A 373 8.32 -7.92 -0.89
C LEU A 373 7.80 -9.34 -0.58
N VAL A 374 7.62 -9.68 0.71
CA VAL A 374 6.94 -10.92 1.12
C VAL A 374 5.53 -11.03 0.54
N VAL A 375 4.86 -9.90 0.21
CA VAL A 375 3.55 -9.88 -0.43
C VAL A 375 3.49 -10.68 -1.74
N LEU A 376 4.61 -10.80 -2.46
CA LEU A 376 4.69 -11.61 -3.67
C LEU A 376 4.45 -13.10 -3.41
N VAL A 377 4.73 -13.59 -2.20
CA VAL A 377 4.40 -14.95 -1.76
C VAL A 377 2.88 -15.13 -1.74
N THR A 378 2.15 -14.19 -1.13
CA THR A 378 0.69 -14.19 -1.10
C THR A 378 0.09 -14.07 -2.49
N LEU A 379 0.61 -13.17 -3.33
CA LEU A 379 0.16 -12.99 -4.71
C LEU A 379 0.32 -14.27 -5.56
N ALA A 380 1.43 -14.99 -5.38
CA ALA A 380 1.73 -16.18 -6.17
C ALA A 380 1.07 -17.46 -5.63
N LEU A 381 1.07 -17.67 -4.31
CA LEU A 381 0.50 -18.87 -3.68
C LEU A 381 -1.00 -18.75 -3.41
N GLY A 382 -1.52 -17.54 -3.21
CA GLY A 382 -2.92 -17.27 -2.92
C GLY A 382 -3.89 -17.90 -3.92
N PRO A 383 -3.75 -17.68 -5.24
CA PRO A 383 -4.59 -18.34 -6.23
C PRO A 383 -4.48 -19.88 -6.24
N LEU A 384 -3.31 -20.44 -5.88
CA LEU A 384 -3.09 -21.89 -5.81
C LEU A 384 -3.84 -22.54 -4.63
N VAL A 385 -4.21 -21.76 -3.61
CA VAL A 385 -5.01 -22.23 -2.47
C VAL A 385 -6.29 -22.93 -2.94
N GLY A 386 -6.92 -22.46 -4.03
CA GLY A 386 -8.12 -23.10 -4.55
C GLY A 386 -7.91 -24.54 -5.02
N LEU A 387 -6.78 -24.80 -5.69
CA LEU A 387 -6.38 -26.15 -6.09
C LEU A 387 -6.01 -27.01 -4.88
N GLY A 388 -5.30 -26.43 -3.91
CA GLY A 388 -4.97 -27.11 -2.66
C GLY A 388 -6.20 -27.49 -1.87
N PHE A 389 -7.18 -26.59 -1.79
CA PHE A 389 -8.48 -26.82 -1.16
C PHE A 389 -9.22 -27.98 -1.83
N ASP A 390 -9.33 -27.99 -3.15
CA ASP A 390 -9.98 -29.08 -3.87
C ASP A 390 -9.30 -30.43 -3.64
N ARG A 391 -7.96 -30.43 -3.65
CA ARG A 391 -7.15 -31.62 -3.42
C ARG A 391 -7.39 -32.17 -2.02
N LEU A 392 -7.37 -31.30 -1.00
CA LEU A 392 -7.63 -31.65 0.38
C LEU A 392 -9.06 -32.16 0.58
N ALA A 393 -10.06 -31.46 0.03
CA ALA A 393 -11.45 -31.87 0.10
C ALA A 393 -11.67 -33.25 -0.55
N GLY A 394 -11.01 -33.53 -1.69
CA GLY A 394 -11.04 -34.83 -2.34
C GLY A 394 -10.43 -35.95 -1.47
N LEU A 395 -9.27 -35.69 -0.85
CA LEU A 395 -8.62 -36.63 0.08
C LEU A 395 -9.51 -36.98 1.27
N LEU A 396 -10.17 -35.97 1.85
CA LEU A 396 -11.02 -36.14 3.02
C LEU A 396 -12.34 -36.85 2.71
N ARG A 397 -12.89 -36.68 1.51
CA ARG A 397 -14.11 -37.40 1.07
C ARG A 397 -13.85 -38.86 0.73
N GLY A 398 -12.66 -39.21 0.24
CA GLY A 398 -12.31 -40.56 -0.19
C GLY A 398 -12.09 -41.59 0.94
N ARG A 399 -11.93 -41.16 2.20
CA ARG A 399 -11.55 -42.05 3.33
C ARG A 399 -12.72 -42.56 4.20
N SER A 400 -13.97 -42.28 3.81
CA SER A 400 -15.22 -42.60 4.57
C SER A 400 -15.33 -41.88 5.92
N HIS A 401 -16.57 -41.57 6.33
CA HIS A 401 -16.99 -40.59 7.37
C HIS A 401 -17.03 -39.13 6.88
N GLY A 402 -17.98 -38.81 5.98
CA GLY A 402 -18.19 -37.45 5.48
C GLY A 402 -18.33 -36.36 6.56
N ARG A 403 -18.71 -36.73 7.79
CA ARG A 403 -18.67 -35.84 8.96
C ARG A 403 -17.25 -35.45 9.38
N LEU A 404 -16.30 -36.38 9.48
CA LEU A 404 -14.90 -36.08 9.82
C LEU A 404 -14.23 -35.18 8.77
N GLY A 405 -14.49 -35.43 7.48
CA GLY A 405 -13.97 -34.58 6.41
C GLY A 405 -14.53 -33.16 6.43
N THR A 406 -15.81 -33.01 6.82
CA THR A 406 -16.44 -31.70 7.01
C THR A 406 -15.88 -30.99 8.23
N VAL A 407 -15.70 -31.70 9.35
CA VAL A 407 -15.09 -31.15 10.57
C VAL A 407 -13.66 -30.67 10.30
N ALA A 408 -12.84 -31.48 9.61
CA ALA A 408 -11.48 -31.08 9.23
C ALA A 408 -11.46 -29.82 8.35
N LEU A 409 -12.42 -29.69 7.42
CA LEU A 409 -12.56 -28.49 6.60
C LEU A 409 -12.96 -27.26 7.41
N CYS A 410 -13.90 -27.41 8.35
CA CYS A 410 -14.28 -26.35 9.28
C CYS A 410 -13.11 -25.91 10.16
N ILE A 411 -12.27 -26.85 10.62
CA ILE A 411 -11.06 -26.55 11.38
C ILE A 411 -10.07 -25.75 10.54
N VAL A 412 -9.85 -26.12 9.27
CA VAL A 412 -8.97 -25.36 8.35
C VAL A 412 -9.47 -23.93 8.18
N ILE A 413 -10.79 -23.74 8.00
CA ILE A 413 -11.39 -22.40 7.92
C ILE A 413 -11.22 -21.65 9.24
N LEU A 414 -11.45 -22.29 10.38
CA LEU A 414 -11.30 -21.69 11.70
C LEU A 414 -9.85 -21.25 11.97
N VAL A 415 -8.86 -22.07 11.59
CA VAL A 415 -7.43 -21.72 11.68
C VAL A 415 -7.13 -20.49 10.83
N GLY A 416 -7.63 -20.43 9.59
CA GLY A 416 -7.47 -19.25 8.74
C GLY A 416 -8.10 -17.99 9.34
N LEU A 417 -9.26 -18.12 9.97
CA LEU A 417 -9.90 -16.99 10.66
C LEU A 417 -9.06 -16.54 11.86
N ILE A 418 -8.51 -17.45 12.65
CA ILE A 418 -7.68 -17.13 13.82
C ILE A 418 -6.41 -16.35 13.42
N GLU A 419 -5.76 -16.72 12.31
CA GLU A 419 -4.53 -16.06 11.84
C GLU A 419 -4.73 -14.63 11.33
N VAL A 420 -5.96 -14.27 10.99
CA VAL A 420 -6.27 -13.02 10.28
C VAL A 420 -7.13 -12.09 11.11
N TRP A 421 -7.87 -12.64 12.09
CA TRP A 421 -8.79 -11.84 12.88
C TRP A 421 -8.02 -10.92 13.85
N PRO A 422 -8.19 -9.60 13.75
CA PRO A 422 -7.57 -8.68 14.70
C PRO A 422 -8.28 -8.73 16.06
N ARG A 423 -7.52 -8.61 17.15
CA ARG A 423 -7.98 -8.56 18.55
C ARG A 423 -8.73 -7.26 18.81
N GLU A 424 -8.18 -6.16 18.30
CA GLU A 424 -8.76 -4.83 18.33
C GLU A 424 -8.84 -4.30 16.90
N ARG A 425 -9.85 -3.48 16.62
CA ARG A 425 -10.03 -2.85 15.30
C ARG A 425 -10.00 -1.34 15.44
N PRO A 426 -8.83 -0.80 15.81
CA PRO A 426 -8.69 0.62 16.06
C PRO A 426 -9.02 1.38 14.78
N LEU A 427 -9.90 2.36 14.95
CA LEU A 427 -10.16 3.39 13.97
C LEU A 427 -9.40 4.63 14.40
N VAL A 428 -8.91 5.36 13.42
CA VAL A 428 -8.37 6.71 13.60
C VAL A 428 -9.49 7.67 13.28
N GLU A 429 -9.93 8.43 14.27
CA GLU A 429 -10.87 9.53 14.05
C GLU A 429 -10.18 10.61 13.21
N VAL A 430 -10.87 11.09 12.18
CA VAL A 430 -10.34 12.16 11.34
C VAL A 430 -10.47 13.47 12.09
N PRO A 431 -9.37 14.21 12.32
CA PRO A 431 -9.43 15.50 13.00
C PRO A 431 -10.29 16.48 12.22
N ASP A 432 -11.14 17.22 12.93
CA ASP A 432 -11.99 18.25 12.34
C ASP A 432 -11.19 19.55 12.13
N VAL A 433 -10.25 19.53 11.19
CA VAL A 433 -9.35 20.68 10.91
C VAL A 433 -10.08 21.86 10.28
N ALA A 434 -11.12 21.60 9.47
CA ALA A 434 -11.84 22.64 8.73
C ALA A 434 -12.64 23.60 9.64
N HIS A 435 -13.05 23.15 10.82
CA HIS A 435 -13.79 23.96 11.80
C HIS A 435 -12.90 24.58 12.88
N GLN A 436 -11.57 24.53 12.75
CA GLN A 436 -10.66 25.18 13.69
C GLN A 436 -10.50 26.66 13.32
N ASP A 437 -10.69 27.55 14.31
CA ASP A 437 -10.72 28.99 14.07
C ASP A 437 -9.40 29.54 13.48
N TRP A 438 -8.24 29.00 13.88
CA TRP A 438 -6.94 29.41 13.33
C TRP A 438 -6.76 28.99 11.86
N VAL A 439 -7.37 27.87 11.44
CA VAL A 439 -7.39 27.42 10.04
C VAL A 439 -8.24 28.37 9.21
N ALA A 440 -9.43 28.71 9.71
CA ALA A 440 -10.32 29.68 9.07
C ALA A 440 -9.69 31.08 8.98
N PHE A 441 -8.94 31.49 10.01
CA PHE A 441 -8.18 32.74 10.02
C PHE A 441 -7.13 32.77 8.90
N LEU A 442 -6.28 31.75 8.79
CA LEU A 442 -5.29 31.66 7.71
C LEU A 442 -5.96 31.59 6.34
N ALA A 443 -6.99 30.75 6.17
CA ALA A 443 -7.75 30.67 4.93
C ALA A 443 -8.31 32.03 4.47
N ALA A 444 -8.69 32.90 5.41
CA ALA A 444 -9.20 34.24 5.12
C ALA A 444 -8.12 35.25 4.72
N ALA A 445 -6.84 34.99 5.04
CA ALA A 445 -5.73 35.82 4.60
C ALA A 445 -5.50 35.70 3.08
N ASP A 446 -5.67 34.49 2.51
CA ASP A 446 -5.65 34.19 1.07
C ASP A 446 -4.43 34.79 0.31
N ASP A 447 -3.29 34.90 0.99
CA ASP A 447 -2.05 35.48 0.46
C ASP A 447 -1.09 34.41 -0.11
N GLY A 448 -1.33 33.13 0.22
CA GLY A 448 -0.48 32.01 -0.18
C GLY A 448 0.90 31.99 0.48
N GLU A 449 1.13 32.83 1.50
CA GLU A 449 2.40 32.93 2.20
C GLU A 449 2.67 31.68 3.05
N PRO A 450 3.92 31.19 3.15
CA PRO A 450 4.22 29.97 3.87
C PRO A 450 4.05 30.09 5.39
N VAL A 451 3.75 28.96 6.04
CA VAL A 451 3.53 28.85 7.49
C VAL A 451 4.49 27.87 8.16
N ALA A 452 4.98 28.21 9.35
CA ALA A 452 5.71 27.30 10.23
C ALA A 452 4.82 26.82 11.38
N HIS A 453 4.85 25.53 11.65
CA HIS A 453 4.18 24.93 12.82
C HIS A 453 5.23 24.58 13.87
N VAL A 454 5.00 25.02 15.12
CA VAL A 454 5.91 24.82 16.26
C VAL A 454 5.15 24.18 17.43
N PRO A 455 5.62 23.05 17.98
CA PRO A 455 6.89 22.39 17.66
C PRO A 455 6.78 21.43 16.47
N ALA A 456 7.81 21.41 15.63
CA ALA A 456 7.94 20.40 14.59
C ALA A 456 8.62 19.15 15.15
N ALA A 457 8.10 17.96 14.84
CA ALA A 457 8.64 16.70 15.37
C ALA A 457 10.11 16.45 14.95
N ASP A 458 10.85 15.54 15.58
CA ASP A 458 12.21 15.20 15.14
C ASP A 458 12.19 14.40 13.81
N PRO A 459 12.93 14.79 12.76
CA PRO A 459 13.12 13.96 11.56
C PRO A 459 13.66 12.54 11.86
N ARG A 460 14.34 12.35 12.99
CA ARG A 460 14.85 11.05 13.48
C ARG A 460 13.96 10.43 14.56
N GLY A 461 12.85 11.09 14.89
CA GLY A 461 11.87 10.61 15.85
C GLY A 461 11.17 9.35 15.38
N ARG A 462 10.35 8.79 16.26
CA ARG A 462 9.52 7.63 15.93
C ARG A 462 8.29 8.08 15.16
N VAL A 463 7.60 7.15 14.51
CA VAL A 463 6.45 7.48 13.65
C VAL A 463 5.31 8.15 14.42
N GLU A 464 5.15 7.82 15.70
CA GLU A 464 4.17 8.39 16.62
C GLU A 464 4.38 9.90 16.82
N ASP A 465 5.63 10.35 16.79
CA ASP A 465 5.97 11.75 17.08
C ASP A 465 5.49 12.68 15.95
N PHE A 466 5.18 12.15 14.77
CA PHE A 466 4.74 12.91 13.59
C PHE A 466 3.22 13.06 13.48
N GLU A 467 2.44 12.51 14.42
CA GLU A 467 0.97 12.61 14.36
C GLU A 467 0.50 14.07 14.28
N PRO A 468 0.98 15.02 15.12
CA PRO A 468 0.62 16.44 14.98
C PRO A 468 0.99 17.03 13.62
N THR A 469 2.18 16.69 13.08
CA THR A 469 2.63 17.18 11.77
C THR A 469 1.69 16.73 10.64
N VAL A 470 1.13 15.52 10.71
CA VAL A 470 0.18 15.05 9.70
C VAL A 470 -1.20 15.72 9.86
N VAL A 471 -1.61 16.06 11.09
CA VAL A 471 -2.80 16.89 11.32
C VAL A 471 -2.61 18.29 10.73
N ASP A 472 -1.43 18.89 10.91
CA ASP A 472 -1.09 20.18 10.29
C ASP A 472 -1.11 20.10 8.76
N MET A 473 -0.66 18.99 8.19
CA MET A 473 -0.74 18.75 6.74
C MET A 473 -2.19 18.69 6.25
N LEU A 474 -3.11 18.06 7.00
CA LEU A 474 -4.54 18.10 6.68
C LEU A 474 -5.08 19.53 6.73
N ALA A 475 -4.72 20.28 7.77
CA ALA A 475 -5.11 21.70 7.90
C ALA A 475 -4.54 22.55 6.74
N SER A 476 -3.34 22.25 6.23
CA SER A 476 -2.75 22.97 5.10
C SER A 476 -3.54 22.89 3.80
N LEU A 477 -4.27 21.78 3.60
CA LEU A 477 -5.17 21.63 2.45
C LEU A 477 -6.44 22.46 2.61
N GLU A 478 -6.84 22.79 3.85
CA GLU A 478 -8.01 23.62 4.14
C GLU A 478 -7.68 25.11 4.10
N HIS A 479 -6.56 25.54 4.69
CA HIS A 479 -6.17 26.95 4.70
C HIS A 479 -5.37 27.41 3.47
N GLY A 480 -4.81 26.49 2.68
CA GLY A 480 -4.17 26.81 1.39
C GLY A 480 -2.76 27.41 1.46
N HIS A 481 -2.14 27.44 2.66
CA HIS A 481 -0.77 27.96 2.83
C HIS A 481 0.26 26.82 2.84
N PRO A 482 1.40 26.96 2.14
CA PRO A 482 2.44 25.93 2.13
C PRO A 482 3.18 25.87 3.47
N MET A 483 3.49 24.67 3.94
CA MET A 483 4.17 24.47 5.22
C MET A 483 5.69 24.42 5.07
N LEU A 484 6.40 25.02 6.03
CA LEU A 484 7.86 24.84 6.19
C LEU A 484 8.22 23.41 6.61
N SER A 485 7.32 22.73 7.34
CA SER A 485 7.46 21.35 7.80
C SER A 485 6.61 20.38 6.97
N GLY A 486 6.52 19.12 7.40
CA GLY A 486 5.75 18.07 6.73
C GLY A 486 6.23 16.66 7.08
N TYR A 487 5.49 15.66 6.62
CA TYR A 487 5.81 14.23 6.72
C TYR A 487 5.85 13.62 5.32
N THR A 488 6.82 12.75 5.06
CA THR A 488 7.02 12.11 3.75
C THR A 488 7.80 10.81 3.91
N GLY A 489 7.81 9.99 2.85
CA GLY A 489 8.61 8.77 2.80
C GLY A 489 10.09 9.04 2.97
N LEU A 490 10.63 10.03 2.24
CA LEU A 490 12.02 10.48 2.25
C LEU A 490 12.11 12.00 2.46
N PHE A 491 12.76 12.43 3.55
CA PHE A 491 12.87 13.85 3.87
C PHE A 491 13.89 14.59 2.98
N PRO A 492 13.52 15.73 2.37
CA PRO A 492 14.47 16.57 1.67
C PRO A 492 15.58 17.07 2.62
N PRO A 493 16.85 17.14 2.18
CA PRO A 493 17.95 17.62 3.02
C PRO A 493 17.73 19.01 3.60
N HIS A 494 17.17 19.95 2.81
CA HIS A 494 16.92 21.33 3.25
C HIS A 494 15.86 21.44 4.36
N ALA A 495 14.91 20.52 4.39
CA ALA A 495 13.84 20.47 5.39
C ALA A 495 14.36 19.97 6.75
N THR A 496 15.35 19.08 6.75
CA THR A 496 15.90 18.47 7.99
C THR A 496 16.64 19.50 8.86
N VAL A 497 17.18 20.57 8.26
CA VAL A 497 17.86 21.64 8.99
C VAL A 497 16.86 22.57 9.66
N ALA A 498 15.89 23.09 8.90
CA ALA A 498 14.87 24.01 9.43
C ALA A 498 14.08 23.37 10.57
N ARG A 499 13.68 22.11 10.36
CA ARG A 499 12.87 21.36 11.31
C ARG A 499 13.53 21.10 12.66
N ARG A 500 14.86 20.96 12.71
CA ARG A 500 15.60 20.80 13.98
C ARG A 500 15.51 22.02 14.87
N ARG A 501 15.35 23.22 14.30
CA ARG A 501 15.21 24.47 15.06
C ARG A 501 13.78 24.68 15.55
N LEU A 502 12.80 24.27 14.74
CA LEU A 502 11.38 24.32 15.10
C LEU A 502 10.97 23.32 16.21
N GLN A 503 11.90 22.56 16.81
CA GLN A 503 11.63 21.70 17.96
C GLN A 503 11.59 22.47 19.29
N SER A 504 12.18 23.66 19.32
CA SER A 504 12.26 24.51 20.50
C SER A 504 11.18 25.60 20.45
N PRO A 505 10.86 26.25 21.59
CA PRO A 505 10.03 27.44 21.61
C PRO A 505 10.50 28.48 20.58
N VAL A 506 9.58 29.30 20.09
CA VAL A 506 9.90 30.37 19.13
C VAL A 506 10.72 31.44 19.84
N ASP A 507 12.05 31.41 19.65
CA ASP A 507 13.03 32.36 20.15
C ASP A 507 13.66 33.18 19.02
N GLU A 508 14.60 34.07 19.36
CA GLU A 508 15.27 34.96 18.40
C GLU A 508 15.92 34.18 17.22
N GLU A 509 16.49 32.99 17.48
CA GLU A 509 17.10 32.14 16.44
C GLU A 509 16.03 31.54 15.50
N VAL A 510 14.88 31.15 16.03
CA VAL A 510 13.76 30.66 15.22
C VAL A 510 13.20 31.80 14.37
N VAL A 511 13.01 33.00 14.93
CA VAL A 511 12.55 34.17 14.18
C VAL A 511 13.53 34.53 13.05
N ASP A 512 14.84 34.53 13.32
CA ASP A 512 15.87 34.75 12.30
C ASP A 512 15.80 33.71 11.17
N LEU A 513 15.58 32.45 11.51
CA LEU A 513 15.40 31.38 10.53
C LEU A 513 14.16 31.62 9.67
N LEU A 514 13.04 32.02 10.27
CA LEU A 514 11.79 32.29 9.57
C LEU A 514 11.94 33.48 8.60
N CYS A 515 12.58 34.56 9.04
CA CYS A 515 12.90 35.69 8.19
C CYS A 515 13.85 35.31 7.03
N LEU A 516 14.89 34.54 7.31
CA LEU A 516 15.81 34.04 6.27
C LEU A 516 15.10 33.18 5.22
N ARG A 517 14.04 32.46 5.61
CA ARG A 517 13.26 31.57 4.74
C ARG A 517 12.02 32.22 4.14
N GLY A 518 11.74 33.49 4.47
CA GLY A 518 10.54 34.20 4.02
C GLY A 518 9.27 33.52 4.50
N VAL A 519 9.21 33.17 5.79
CA VAL A 519 8.06 32.51 6.43
C VAL A 519 7.38 33.49 7.39
N PRO A 520 6.33 34.21 6.94
CA PRO A 520 5.72 35.27 7.73
C PRO A 520 4.67 34.75 8.73
N TRP A 521 4.17 33.53 8.57
CA TRP A 521 3.17 32.96 9.49
C TRP A 521 3.77 31.89 10.39
N VAL A 522 3.45 31.94 11.68
CA VAL A 522 3.80 30.90 12.66
C VAL A 522 2.57 30.49 13.43
N VAL A 523 2.29 29.20 13.43
CA VAL A 523 1.27 28.56 14.27
C VAL A 523 2.00 27.88 15.42
N VAL A 524 1.62 28.23 16.66
CA VAL A 524 2.31 27.78 17.86
C VAL A 524 1.31 27.10 18.80
N ASP A 525 1.68 25.92 19.30
CA ASP A 525 0.93 25.30 20.40
C ASP A 525 1.10 26.14 21.68
N ASP A 526 0.02 26.30 22.46
CA ASP A 526 -0.06 27.19 23.62
C ASP A 526 1.18 27.10 24.55
N GLY A 527 1.75 28.26 24.90
CA GLY A 527 2.88 28.40 25.81
C GLY A 527 4.29 28.19 25.23
N LEU A 528 4.45 28.06 23.90
CA LEU A 528 5.74 27.85 23.23
C LEU A 528 6.32 29.09 22.54
N VAL A 529 5.95 30.29 22.98
CA VAL A 529 6.44 31.57 22.43
C VAL A 529 7.30 32.30 23.46
N ALA A 530 8.50 32.73 23.05
CA ALA A 530 9.30 33.69 23.82
C ALA A 530 8.89 35.13 23.49
N ASP A 531 9.17 36.06 24.41
CA ASP A 531 8.87 37.49 24.23
C ASP A 531 9.82 38.13 23.19
N ASP A 532 9.51 38.01 21.90
CA ASP A 532 10.20 38.65 20.78
C ASP A 532 9.28 39.70 20.12
N ARG A 533 9.78 40.92 19.96
CA ARG A 533 9.02 42.06 19.41
C ARG A 533 8.64 41.91 17.94
N ARG A 534 9.31 41.01 17.22
CA ARG A 534 9.04 40.70 15.80
C ARG A 534 7.89 39.71 15.63
N LEU A 535 7.36 39.15 16.72
CA LEU A 535 6.19 38.28 16.68
C LEU A 535 4.95 39.11 17.04
N GLU A 536 4.17 39.46 16.03
CA GLU A 536 2.89 40.14 16.21
C GLU A 536 1.77 39.11 16.38
N PRO A 537 1.06 39.06 17.53
CA PRO A 537 -0.10 38.20 17.68
C PRO A 537 -1.16 38.58 16.66
N ALA A 538 -1.50 37.64 15.78
CA ALA A 538 -2.47 37.84 14.71
C ALA A 538 -3.81 37.15 15.01
N PHE A 539 -3.76 36.03 15.74
CA PHE A 539 -4.92 35.28 16.21
C PHE A 539 -4.60 34.59 17.55
N ASP A 540 -5.52 34.72 18.51
CA ASP A 540 -5.45 34.08 19.84
C ASP A 540 -6.53 33.00 19.90
N GLY A 541 -6.09 31.74 20.00
CA GLY A 541 -6.94 30.57 19.89
C GLY A 541 -6.91 29.70 21.14
N ILE A 542 -7.93 28.87 21.33
CA ILE A 542 -8.05 28.02 22.55
C ILE A 542 -6.89 27.04 22.71
N ALA A 543 -6.31 26.55 21.62
CA ALA A 543 -5.23 25.56 21.63
C ALA A 543 -3.98 26.00 20.85
N ARG A 544 -4.15 26.95 19.93
CA ARG A 544 -3.11 27.40 19.01
C ARG A 544 -3.26 28.86 18.70
N ASP A 545 -2.14 29.55 18.75
CA ASP A 545 -2.02 30.95 18.39
C ASP A 545 -1.37 31.08 17.02
N VAL A 546 -1.70 32.17 16.32
CA VAL A 546 -1.06 32.54 15.06
C VAL A 546 -0.37 33.87 15.22
N TYR A 547 0.91 33.90 14.86
CA TYR A 547 1.75 35.10 14.87
C TYR A 547 2.17 35.45 13.44
N ARG A 548 2.24 36.75 13.17
CA ARG A 548 2.92 37.28 11.98
C ARG A 548 4.34 37.67 12.35
N VAL A 549 5.32 37.23 11.56
CA VAL A 549 6.74 37.56 11.74
C VAL A 549 7.04 38.85 10.99
N ASP A 550 7.42 39.89 11.71
CA ASP A 550 7.93 41.13 11.14
C ASP A 550 9.46 41.05 10.98
N CYS A 551 9.89 40.97 9.73
CA CYS A 551 11.30 40.89 9.36
C CYS A 551 11.87 42.26 8.96
N GLU A 552 11.13 43.36 9.15
CA GLU A 552 11.67 44.69 8.97
C GLU A 552 12.78 44.97 10.02
N PRO A 553 13.94 45.50 9.58
CA PRO A 553 15.15 45.62 10.41
C PRO A 553 15.13 46.72 11.47
#